data_AF-A0A353LQI6-F1
#
_entry.id   AF-A0A353LQI6-F1
#
_cell.length_a   1.000
_cell.length_b   1.000
_cell.length_c   1.000
_cell.angle_alpha   90.00
_cell.angle_beta   90.00
_cell.angle_gamma   90.00
#
_symmetry.space_group_name_H-M   'P 1'
#
loop_
_entity.id
_entity.type
_entity.pdbx_description
1 polymer ?
#
loop_
_entity_poly.entity_id
_entity_poly.type
_entity_poly.pdbx_seq_one_letter_code
_entity_poly.pdbx_strand_id
1 'polypeptide(L)'
;MGDASSGNRQSRKMIWRKHAVCLPVSPRMLTSPASPCPWKKLLSASSHSTGNPMFSRTIAIARKEVRELLRDPIYLGLAFVVPITLMLLLGYGLSMDVKHLPIVFVDQDRTPISRGYIDGYIHSEYFDLVGVTSEPRSAELLLRRGTARTIIEIPPDFSRKLLAGEQVALGVTVDGSFPTRGSVAVGYVSAVNAAYNQQLITDFLAARGLRDTTIVPVQMALSVWYNPSLESKNFIVP
;
A
#
# COMPACT_ATOMS: atom_id res chain seq x y z
N MET A 1 24.75 60.83 18.54
CA MET A 1 24.81 61.45 17.21
C MET A 1 24.36 60.40 16.21
N GLY A 2 23.11 60.36 15.74
CA GLY A 2 22.52 61.21 14.68
C GLY A 2 22.84 60.56 13.33
N ASP A 3 21.97 60.25 12.37
CA ASP A 3 20.58 60.59 12.02
C ASP A 3 20.09 59.45 11.07
N ALA A 4 18.86 58.94 11.15
CA ALA A 4 17.63 59.38 10.48
C ALA A 4 17.64 59.39 8.93
N SER A 5 16.98 58.40 8.30
CA SER A 5 16.19 58.53 7.05
C SER A 5 15.42 57.22 6.79
N SER A 6 14.16 57.10 7.19
CA SER A 6 12.95 57.46 6.43
C SER A 6 12.73 56.65 5.14
N GLY A 7 11.60 55.93 5.05
CA GLY A 7 11.27 55.13 3.87
C GLY A 7 10.03 54.25 3.95
N ASN A 8 8.99 54.68 4.67
CA ASN A 8 7.66 54.04 4.71
C ASN A 8 6.99 54.12 3.33
N ARG A 9 6.60 52.98 2.71
CA ARG A 9 5.77 52.96 1.49
C ARG A 9 4.50 52.16 1.73
N GLN A 10 3.49 52.92 2.14
CA GLN A 10 2.13 52.55 2.47
C GLN A 10 1.31 52.44 1.17
N SER A 11 0.88 51.23 0.79
CA SER A 11 -0.03 51.02 -0.34
C SER A 11 -1.46 51.40 0.03
N ARG A 12 -1.93 52.45 -0.63
CA ARG A 12 -3.21 53.15 -0.45
C ARG A 12 -4.42 52.25 -0.73
N LYS A 13 -5.32 52.15 0.26
CA LYS A 13 -6.71 51.70 0.08
C LYS A 13 -7.49 52.77 -0.67
N MET A 14 -8.05 52.40 -1.81
CA MET A 14 -8.85 53.23 -2.69
C MET A 14 -10.28 53.31 -2.15
N ILE A 15 -10.57 54.33 -1.36
CA ILE A 15 -11.92 54.64 -0.85
C ILE A 15 -12.61 55.55 -1.86
N TRP A 16 -13.62 55.04 -2.56
CA TRP A 16 -14.49 55.83 -3.42
C TRP A 16 -15.45 56.67 -2.55
N ARG A 17 -15.09 57.94 -2.32
CA ARG A 17 -16.01 58.98 -1.82
C ARG A 17 -16.92 59.41 -2.96
N LYS A 18 -18.22 59.12 -2.86
CA LYS A 18 -19.26 59.76 -3.67
C LYS A 18 -19.38 61.23 -3.24
N HIS A 19 -18.79 62.15 -4.01
CA HIS A 19 -19.08 63.57 -3.91
C HIS A 19 -20.36 63.87 -4.68
N ALA A 20 -21.46 64.13 -3.96
CA ALA A 20 -22.60 64.86 -4.51
C ALA A 20 -22.20 66.34 -4.57
N VAL A 21 -21.95 66.84 -5.77
CA VAL A 21 -21.68 68.25 -6.02
C VAL A 21 -23.02 68.98 -6.06
N CYS A 22 -23.30 69.80 -5.05
CA CYS A 22 -24.36 70.80 -5.10
C CYS A 22 -23.87 71.99 -5.92
N LEU A 23 -24.50 72.25 -7.07
CA LEU A 23 -24.38 73.50 -7.80
C LEU A 23 -25.19 74.60 -7.09
N PRO A 24 -24.65 75.82 -6.92
CA PRO A 24 -25.43 76.94 -6.39
C PRO A 24 -26.26 77.59 -7.51
N VAL A 25 -27.59 77.53 -7.37
CA VAL A 25 -28.53 78.30 -8.20
C VAL A 25 -28.78 79.64 -7.51
N SER A 26 -28.67 80.73 -8.28
CA SER A 26 -28.75 82.13 -7.84
C SER A 26 -30.13 82.53 -7.29
N PRO A 27 -30.23 83.63 -6.49
CA PRO A 27 -31.45 84.00 -5.80
C PRO A 27 -32.32 84.98 -6.60
N ARG A 28 -33.59 84.63 -6.84
CA ARG A 28 -34.67 85.64 -6.92
C ARG A 28 -36.06 85.05 -6.70
N MET A 29 -36.63 85.44 -5.57
CA MET A 29 -38.04 85.72 -5.23
C MET A 29 -39.17 85.00 -6.03
N LEU A 30 -40.06 84.29 -5.32
CA LEU A 30 -41.46 84.70 -5.05
C LEU A 30 -42.29 83.51 -4.48
N THR A 31 -42.76 83.70 -3.25
CA THR A 31 -44.08 83.31 -2.69
C THR A 31 -44.82 82.08 -3.25
N SER A 32 -44.91 80.98 -2.47
CA SER A 32 -46.10 80.08 -2.42
C SER A 32 -46.03 79.12 -1.22
N PRO A 33 -47.15 78.77 -0.56
CA PRO A 33 -47.15 78.07 0.72
C PRO A 33 -46.90 76.55 0.58
N ALA A 34 -46.33 75.99 1.64
CA ALA A 34 -45.90 74.60 1.75
C ALA A 34 -47.02 73.58 1.45
N SER A 35 -46.85 72.80 0.39
CA SER A 35 -47.57 71.54 0.16
C SER A 35 -46.93 70.42 1.00
N PRO A 36 -47.69 69.65 1.79
CA PRO A 36 -47.14 68.51 2.54
C PRO A 36 -46.67 67.40 1.58
N CYS A 37 -45.41 66.98 1.73
CA CYS A 37 -44.81 65.90 0.93
C CYS A 37 -45.56 64.55 1.12
N PRO A 38 -45.85 63.81 0.04
CA PRO A 38 -46.64 62.57 0.04
C PRO A 38 -45.80 61.33 0.41
N TRP A 39 -44.84 61.45 1.33
CA TRP A 39 -43.90 60.36 1.65
C TRP A 39 -44.53 59.20 2.46
N LYS A 40 -45.81 59.30 2.83
CA LYS A 40 -46.55 58.29 3.61
C LYS A 40 -47.01 57.05 2.81
N LYS A 41 -46.53 56.84 1.59
CA LYS A 41 -46.90 55.71 0.71
C LYS A 41 -45.72 54.84 0.24
N LEU A 42 -44.66 54.73 1.04
CA LEU A 42 -43.55 53.80 0.80
C LEU A 42 -43.39 52.75 1.91
N LEU A 43 -44.52 52.25 2.41
CA LEU A 43 -44.61 51.05 3.26
C LEU A 43 -45.32 49.91 2.52
N SER A 44 -44.99 49.70 1.23
CA SER A 44 -45.37 48.47 0.54
C SER A 44 -44.30 47.40 0.79
N ALA A 45 -44.57 46.55 1.77
CA ALA A 45 -44.19 45.14 1.84
C ALA A 45 -42.80 44.76 1.30
N SER A 46 -41.77 44.88 2.15
CA SER A 46 -40.56 44.06 1.99
C SER A 46 -40.89 42.62 2.42
N SER A 47 -41.35 41.81 1.47
CA SER A 47 -41.43 40.37 1.59
C SER A 47 -40.08 39.83 2.09
N HIS A 48 -40.03 39.39 3.35
CA HIS A 48 -38.89 38.67 3.89
C HIS A 48 -38.89 37.27 3.27
N SER A 49 -38.01 37.06 2.29
CA SER A 49 -37.65 35.73 1.83
C SER A 49 -36.96 35.00 2.99
N THR A 50 -37.68 34.07 3.62
CA THR A 50 -37.21 33.15 4.66
C THR A 50 -36.33 32.05 4.06
N GLY A 51 -35.19 32.45 3.50
CA GLY A 51 -34.10 31.54 3.13
C GLY A 51 -32.82 32.08 3.73
N ASN A 52 -32.08 31.24 4.46
CA ASN A 52 -30.86 31.64 5.17
C ASN A 52 -29.88 32.32 4.20
N PRO A 53 -29.70 33.66 4.28
CA PRO A 53 -29.04 34.43 3.22
C PRO A 53 -27.55 34.09 3.09
N MET A 54 -26.96 33.54 4.14
CA MET A 54 -25.59 33.05 4.14
C MET A 54 -25.44 31.79 3.28
N PHE A 55 -26.40 30.86 3.34
CA PHE A 55 -26.34 29.58 2.63
C PHE A 55 -26.54 29.74 1.12
N SER A 56 -27.44 30.62 0.71
CA SER A 56 -27.64 30.94 -0.72
C SER A 56 -26.40 31.62 -1.34
N ARG A 57 -25.67 32.42 -0.54
CA ARG A 57 -24.45 33.10 -0.98
C ARG A 57 -23.26 32.14 -1.07
N THR A 58 -23.09 31.25 -0.10
CA THR A 58 -22.03 30.23 -0.14
C THR A 58 -22.22 29.27 -1.30
N ILE A 59 -23.46 28.84 -1.59
CA ILE A 59 -23.76 28.00 -2.76
C ILE A 59 -23.50 28.75 -4.07
N ALA A 60 -23.86 30.03 -4.15
CA ALA A 60 -23.59 30.84 -5.34
C ALA A 60 -22.08 30.96 -5.62
N ILE A 61 -21.27 31.16 -4.58
CA ILE A 61 -19.81 31.20 -4.68
C ILE A 61 -19.26 29.82 -5.04
N ALA A 62 -19.66 28.76 -4.35
CA ALA A 62 -19.23 27.39 -4.65
C ALA A 62 -19.53 27.00 -6.10
N ARG A 63 -20.72 27.36 -6.63
CA ARG A 63 -21.09 27.11 -8.02
C ARG A 63 -20.23 27.88 -9.02
N LYS A 64 -19.79 29.09 -8.66
CA LYS A 64 -18.86 29.88 -9.47
C LYS A 64 -17.48 29.22 -9.49
N GLU A 65 -16.93 28.89 -8.32
CA GLU A 65 -15.61 28.26 -8.19
C GLU A 65 -15.57 26.89 -8.88
N VAL A 66 -16.58 26.04 -8.69
CA VAL A 66 -16.66 24.73 -9.39
C VAL A 66 -16.69 24.92 -10.91
N ARG A 67 -17.39 25.95 -11.41
CA ARG A 67 -17.42 26.23 -12.85
C ARG A 67 -16.07 26.72 -13.37
N GLU A 68 -15.34 27.49 -12.59
CA GLU A 68 -13.98 27.96 -12.95
C GLU A 68 -12.98 26.79 -12.90
N LEU A 69 -13.06 25.93 -11.89
CA LEU A 69 -12.26 24.71 -11.77
C LEU A 69 -12.49 23.71 -12.91
N LEU A 70 -13.75 23.52 -13.32
CA LEU A 70 -14.09 22.65 -14.45
C LEU A 70 -13.63 23.19 -15.81
N ARG A 71 -13.38 24.51 -15.91
CA ARG A 71 -12.99 25.17 -17.16
C ARG A 71 -11.47 25.28 -17.32
N ASP A 72 -10.72 25.06 -16.25
CA ASP A 72 -9.26 25.01 -16.31
C ASP A 72 -8.78 23.59 -16.68
N PRO A 73 -8.22 23.40 -17.89
CA PRO A 73 -7.77 22.08 -18.34
C PRO A 73 -6.62 21.51 -17.52
N ILE A 74 -5.84 22.35 -16.83
CA ILE A 74 -4.72 21.90 -15.99
C ILE A 74 -5.25 21.23 -14.72
N TYR A 75 -6.20 21.85 -14.02
CA TYR A 75 -6.81 21.26 -12.83
C TYR A 75 -7.61 20.00 -13.16
N LEU A 76 -8.35 20.02 -14.26
CA LEU A 76 -9.08 18.84 -14.74
C LEU A 76 -8.10 17.71 -15.07
N GLY A 77 -7.02 18.02 -15.79
CA GLY A 77 -5.94 17.07 -16.09
C GLY A 77 -5.32 16.48 -14.83
N LEU A 78 -4.93 17.32 -13.86
CA LEU A 78 -4.34 16.86 -12.60
C LEU A 78 -5.30 15.95 -11.81
N ALA A 79 -6.59 16.28 -11.78
CA ALA A 79 -7.61 15.52 -11.08
C ALA A 79 -7.78 14.10 -11.63
N PHE A 80 -7.45 13.84 -12.89
CA PHE A 80 -7.43 12.49 -13.47
C PHE A 80 -6.03 11.86 -13.48
N VAL A 81 -5.01 12.63 -13.86
CA VAL A 81 -3.63 12.13 -14.02
C VAL A 81 -3.06 11.66 -12.70
N VAL A 82 -3.23 12.40 -11.60
CA VAL A 82 -2.70 12.01 -10.29
C VAL A 82 -3.29 10.68 -9.80
N PRO A 83 -4.62 10.49 -9.72
CA PRO A 83 -5.17 9.21 -9.26
C PRO A 83 -4.91 8.07 -10.25
N ILE A 84 -4.89 8.30 -11.56
CA ILE A 84 -4.53 7.25 -12.54
C ILE A 84 -3.06 6.85 -12.37
N THR A 85 -2.15 7.82 -12.23
CA THR A 85 -0.72 7.55 -12.02
C THR A 85 -0.51 6.83 -10.70
N LEU A 86 -1.22 7.22 -9.63
CA LEU A 86 -1.19 6.52 -8.35
C LEU A 86 -1.75 5.10 -8.49
N MET A 87 -2.83 4.90 -9.25
CA MET A 87 -3.41 3.58 -9.50
C MET A 87 -2.47 2.70 -10.33
N LEU A 88 -1.74 3.26 -11.29
CA LEU A 88 -0.72 2.53 -12.05
C LEU A 88 0.51 2.22 -11.19
N LEU A 89 0.97 3.19 -10.39
CA LEU A 89 2.08 3.00 -9.44
C LEU A 89 1.74 1.94 -8.40
N LEU A 90 0.53 1.97 -7.84
CA LEU A 90 0.06 0.95 -6.90
C LEU A 90 -0.22 -0.37 -7.62
N GLY A 91 -0.86 -0.37 -8.78
CA GLY A 91 -1.16 -1.58 -9.54
C GLY A 91 0.09 -2.31 -10.03
N TYR A 92 1.13 -1.58 -10.43
CA TYR A 92 2.41 -2.14 -10.86
C TYR A 92 3.37 -2.37 -9.69
N GLY A 93 3.41 -1.46 -8.71
CA GLY A 93 4.29 -1.54 -7.54
C GLY A 93 3.83 -2.53 -6.48
N LEU A 94 2.51 -2.80 -6.39
CA LEU A 94 1.95 -3.89 -5.59
C LEU A 94 1.89 -5.20 -6.40
N SER A 95 2.83 -5.42 -7.32
CA SER A 95 3.03 -6.76 -7.87
C SER A 95 3.50 -7.68 -6.74
N MET A 96 2.53 -8.24 -6.02
CA MET A 96 2.67 -9.18 -4.91
C MET A 96 2.86 -10.61 -5.43
N ASP A 97 3.31 -10.76 -6.68
CA ASP A 97 3.64 -12.05 -7.25
C ASP A 97 5.03 -12.44 -6.74
N VAL A 98 5.08 -13.13 -5.60
CA VAL A 98 6.32 -13.61 -5.00
C VAL A 98 6.74 -14.88 -5.75
N LYS A 99 7.08 -14.76 -7.02
CA LYS A 99 7.76 -15.81 -7.78
C LYS A 99 9.26 -15.70 -7.54
N HIS A 100 10.01 -16.77 -7.83
CA HIS A 100 11.47 -16.76 -7.73
C HIS A 100 11.99 -16.53 -6.30
N LEU A 101 11.48 -17.26 -5.30
CA LEU A 101 12.06 -17.20 -3.96
C LEU A 101 13.43 -17.87 -3.96
N PRO A 102 14.50 -17.15 -3.60
CA PRO A 102 15.83 -17.73 -3.56
C PRO A 102 15.95 -18.70 -2.38
N ILE A 103 16.19 -19.97 -2.70
CA ILE A 103 16.25 -21.08 -1.74
C ILE A 103 17.66 -21.67 -1.69
N VAL A 104 18.10 -22.08 -0.50
CA VAL A 104 19.33 -22.85 -0.30
C VAL A 104 19.02 -24.14 0.44
N PHE A 105 19.63 -25.24 0.02
CA PHE A 105 19.51 -26.52 0.69
C PHE A 105 20.77 -26.84 1.48
N VAL A 106 20.57 -27.35 2.70
CA VAL A 106 21.62 -27.97 3.52
C VAL A 106 21.43 -29.48 3.45
N ASP A 107 22.13 -30.14 2.54
CA ASP A 107 22.07 -31.60 2.35
C ASP A 107 23.19 -32.30 3.11
N GLN A 108 22.82 -32.91 4.24
CA GLN A 108 23.72 -33.71 5.07
C GLN A 108 23.64 -35.22 4.74
N ASP A 109 22.59 -35.67 4.05
CA ASP A 109 22.36 -37.08 3.68
C ASP A 109 23.11 -37.45 2.40
N ARG A 110 23.12 -36.53 1.42
CA ARG A 110 23.88 -36.60 0.15
C ARG A 110 23.59 -37.86 -0.68
N THR A 111 22.38 -38.39 -0.59
CA THR A 111 21.95 -39.60 -1.30
C THR A 111 21.15 -39.27 -2.57
N PRO A 112 20.82 -40.28 -3.40
CA PRO A 112 19.89 -40.08 -4.50
C PRO A 112 18.48 -39.67 -4.05
N ILE A 113 18.03 -40.12 -2.87
CA ILE A 113 16.69 -39.77 -2.34
C ILE A 113 16.67 -38.31 -1.86
N SER A 114 17.71 -37.82 -1.19
CA SER A 114 17.80 -36.40 -0.79
C SER A 114 17.86 -35.49 -2.03
N ARG A 115 18.59 -35.89 -3.06
CA ARG A 115 18.65 -35.17 -4.35
C ARG A 115 17.30 -35.15 -5.05
N GLY A 116 16.58 -36.27 -5.10
CA GLY A 116 15.23 -36.32 -5.68
C GLY A 116 14.24 -35.40 -4.96
N TYR A 117 14.37 -35.26 -3.62
CA TYR A 117 13.60 -34.27 -2.87
C TYR A 117 13.94 -32.84 -3.29
N ILE A 118 15.22 -32.50 -3.41
CA ILE A 118 15.69 -31.17 -3.85
C ILE A 118 15.19 -30.88 -5.27
N ASP A 119 15.27 -31.85 -6.18
CA ASP A 119 14.83 -31.71 -7.56
C ASP A 119 13.34 -31.35 -7.64
N GLY A 120 12.50 -31.85 -6.73
CA GLY A 120 11.09 -31.46 -6.63
C GLY A 120 10.86 -29.97 -6.42
N TYR A 121 11.78 -29.27 -5.75
CA TYR A 121 11.73 -27.81 -5.57
C TYR A 121 12.28 -27.06 -6.79
N ILE A 122 13.33 -27.58 -7.42
CA ILE A 122 13.95 -26.96 -8.60
C ILE A 122 12.97 -26.91 -9.79
N HIS A 123 12.12 -27.92 -9.94
CA HIS A 123 11.14 -27.97 -11.03
C HIS A 123 9.92 -27.05 -10.80
N SER A 124 9.80 -26.39 -9.66
CA SER A 124 8.71 -25.48 -9.38
C SER A 124 9.03 -24.04 -9.82
N GLU A 125 8.05 -23.32 -10.39
CA GLU A 125 8.23 -21.90 -10.77
C GLU A 125 8.31 -20.95 -9.56
N TYR A 126 8.20 -21.48 -8.34
CA TYR A 126 8.14 -20.71 -7.10
C TYR A 126 9.51 -20.44 -6.50
N PHE A 127 10.51 -21.28 -6.78
CA PHE A 127 11.80 -21.25 -6.12
C PHE A 127 12.96 -21.15 -7.10
N ASP A 128 13.93 -20.29 -6.76
CA ASP A 128 15.20 -20.17 -7.47
C ASP A 128 16.31 -20.79 -6.62
N LEU A 129 16.94 -21.86 -7.10
CA LEU A 129 18.01 -22.50 -6.36
C LEU A 129 19.27 -21.61 -6.35
N VAL A 130 19.62 -21.11 -5.17
CA VAL A 130 20.88 -20.37 -4.93
C VAL A 130 22.06 -21.33 -4.84
N GLY A 131 21.84 -22.50 -4.24
CA GLY A 131 22.84 -23.54 -4.13
C GLY A 131 22.47 -24.64 -3.15
N VAL A 132 23.32 -25.66 -3.12
CA VAL A 132 23.26 -26.76 -2.16
C VAL A 132 24.58 -26.79 -1.40
N THR A 133 24.51 -26.78 -0.09
CA THR A 133 25.66 -26.89 0.81
C THR A 133 25.45 -28.04 1.78
N SER A 134 26.51 -28.51 2.41
CA SER A 134 26.42 -29.45 3.53
C SER A 134 26.66 -28.78 4.88
N GLU A 135 27.09 -27.52 4.89
CA GLU A 135 27.43 -26.81 6.11
C GLU A 135 26.32 -25.80 6.46
N PRO A 136 25.57 -26.00 7.56
CA PRO A 136 24.48 -25.09 7.97
C PRO A 136 24.92 -23.63 8.05
N ARG A 137 26.15 -23.39 8.54
CA ARG A 137 26.72 -22.05 8.69
C ARG A 137 26.83 -21.29 7.36
N SER A 138 27.14 -22.00 6.28
CA SER A 138 27.23 -21.39 4.95
C SER A 138 25.85 -20.97 4.41
N ALA A 139 24.81 -21.78 4.66
CA ALA A 139 23.43 -21.42 4.32
C ALA A 139 22.93 -20.23 5.15
N GLU A 140 23.27 -20.19 6.44
CA GLU A 140 22.97 -19.06 7.32
C GLU A 140 23.61 -17.76 6.82
N LEU A 141 24.86 -17.80 6.36
CA LEU A 141 25.53 -16.64 5.78
C LEU A 141 24.82 -16.13 4.52
N LEU A 142 24.31 -17.03 3.67
CA LEU A 142 23.53 -16.66 2.49
C LEU A 142 22.19 -16.01 2.86
N LEU A 143 21.54 -16.49 3.92
CA LEU A 143 20.31 -15.90 4.45
C LEU A 143 20.58 -14.51 5.05
N ARG A 144 21.63 -14.37 5.87
CA ARG A 144 22.04 -13.08 6.46
C ARG A 144 22.45 -12.04 5.42
N ARG A 145 23.06 -12.46 4.31
CA ARG A 145 23.41 -11.58 3.18
C ARG A 145 22.20 -11.21 2.30
N GLY A 146 21.04 -11.83 2.54
CA GLY A 146 19.84 -11.66 1.74
C GLY A 146 19.92 -12.31 0.35
N THR A 147 20.93 -13.15 0.11
CA THR A 147 21.11 -13.92 -1.12
C THR A 147 20.12 -15.08 -1.18
N ALA A 148 19.86 -15.73 -0.04
CA ALA A 148 18.78 -16.69 0.15
C ALA A 148 17.71 -16.12 1.09
N ARG A 149 16.46 -16.55 0.93
CA ARG A 149 15.33 -16.17 1.81
C ARG A 149 14.73 -17.38 2.52
N THR A 150 15.05 -18.59 2.06
CA THR A 150 14.61 -19.84 2.67
C THR A 150 15.77 -20.82 2.71
N ILE A 151 15.95 -21.50 3.84
CA ILE A 151 16.89 -22.60 4.04
C ILE A 151 16.06 -23.86 4.30
N ILE A 152 16.36 -24.95 3.59
CA ILE A 152 15.82 -26.27 3.91
C ILE A 152 16.97 -27.18 4.33
N GLU A 153 16.87 -27.75 5.51
CA GLU A 153 17.86 -28.64 6.11
C GLU A 153 17.38 -30.09 6.04
N ILE A 154 18.15 -30.91 5.32
CA ILE A 154 17.94 -32.34 5.19
C ILE A 154 18.88 -33.05 6.16
N PRO A 155 18.35 -33.77 7.16
CA PRO A 155 19.16 -34.45 8.16
C PRO A 155 19.95 -35.62 7.53
N PRO A 156 21.11 -36.00 8.09
CA PRO A 156 21.99 -37.03 7.52
C PRO A 156 21.41 -38.46 7.51
N ASP A 157 20.26 -38.67 8.11
CA ASP A 157 19.57 -39.96 8.18
C ASP A 157 18.29 -39.99 7.32
N PHE A 158 18.09 -38.98 6.47
CA PHE A 158 16.85 -38.78 5.73
C PHE A 158 16.45 -40.00 4.91
N SER A 159 17.35 -40.50 4.05
CA SER A 159 17.08 -41.68 3.24
C SER A 159 16.85 -42.93 4.04
N ARG A 160 17.66 -43.14 5.08
CA ARG A 160 17.58 -44.32 5.94
C ARG A 160 16.22 -44.38 6.63
N LYS A 161 15.78 -43.26 7.21
CA LYS A 161 14.48 -43.15 7.88
C LYS A 161 13.32 -43.29 6.91
N LEU A 162 13.40 -42.65 5.74
CA LEU A 162 12.34 -42.73 4.73
C LEU A 162 12.16 -44.16 4.22
N LEU A 163 13.25 -44.88 3.94
CA LEU A 163 13.22 -46.28 3.53
C LEU A 163 12.76 -47.23 4.63
N ALA A 164 13.05 -46.91 5.89
CA ALA A 164 12.56 -47.64 7.06
C ALA A 164 11.07 -47.38 7.35
N GLY A 165 10.42 -46.46 6.63
CA GLY A 165 9.05 -46.03 6.92
C GLY A 165 8.94 -45.24 8.23
N GLU A 166 10.05 -44.65 8.69
CA GLU A 166 10.09 -43.80 9.88
C GLU A 166 9.77 -42.34 9.52
N GLN A 167 9.23 -41.61 10.50
CA GLN A 167 9.00 -40.19 10.34
C GLN A 167 10.32 -39.43 10.33
N VAL A 168 10.51 -38.59 9.32
CA VAL A 168 11.62 -37.65 9.25
C VAL A 168 11.10 -36.21 9.24
N ALA A 169 11.74 -35.37 10.05
CA ALA A 169 11.49 -33.94 10.10
C ALA A 169 12.59 -33.21 9.32
N LEU A 170 12.18 -32.36 8.38
CA LEU A 170 13.05 -31.46 7.66
C LEU A 170 13.03 -30.09 8.34
N GLY A 171 14.20 -29.49 8.57
CA GLY A 171 14.27 -28.12 9.07
C GLY A 171 13.93 -27.15 7.94
N VAL A 172 12.99 -26.23 8.14
CA VAL A 172 12.70 -25.17 7.17
C VAL A 172 12.87 -23.84 7.88
N THR A 173 13.80 -23.02 7.44
CA THR A 173 14.03 -21.67 7.97
C THR A 173 13.65 -20.63 6.94
N VAL A 174 12.73 -19.72 7.27
CA VAL A 174 12.27 -18.64 6.38
C VAL A 174 12.63 -17.27 6.95
N ASP A 175 13.07 -16.36 6.10
CA ASP A 175 13.25 -14.95 6.44
C ASP A 175 11.90 -14.25 6.64
N GLY A 176 11.58 -13.92 7.89
CA GLY A 176 10.37 -13.19 8.29
C GLY A 176 10.50 -11.66 8.26
N SER A 177 11.58 -11.10 7.69
CA SER A 177 11.75 -9.65 7.56
C SER A 177 10.58 -8.98 6.83
N PHE A 178 9.95 -9.68 5.87
CA PHE A 178 8.73 -9.23 5.20
C PHE A 178 7.60 -10.24 5.43
N PRO A 179 6.62 -9.95 6.32
CA PRO A 179 5.61 -10.91 6.73
C PRO A 179 4.83 -11.55 5.58
N THR A 180 4.41 -10.75 4.60
CA THR A 180 3.65 -11.26 3.44
C THR A 180 4.47 -12.15 2.53
N ARG A 181 5.78 -11.90 2.38
CA ARG A 181 6.66 -12.78 1.61
C ARG A 181 6.97 -14.05 2.38
N GLY A 182 7.18 -13.94 3.70
CA GLY A 182 7.40 -15.07 4.58
C GLY A 182 6.20 -16.04 4.60
N SER A 183 4.98 -15.52 4.71
CA SER A 183 3.77 -16.37 4.69
C SER A 183 3.58 -17.09 3.35
N VAL A 184 3.86 -16.42 2.24
CA VAL A 184 3.82 -17.04 0.90
C VAL A 184 4.91 -18.12 0.77
N ALA A 185 6.13 -17.85 1.24
CA ALA A 185 7.22 -18.83 1.25
C ALA A 185 6.84 -20.11 2.00
N VAL A 186 6.28 -19.95 3.20
CA VAL A 186 5.80 -21.07 4.03
C VAL A 186 4.72 -21.87 3.30
N GLY A 187 3.77 -21.19 2.65
CA GLY A 187 2.73 -21.82 1.86
C GLY A 187 3.29 -22.66 0.71
N TYR A 188 4.25 -22.12 -0.05
CA TYR A 188 4.89 -22.83 -1.16
C TYR A 188 5.72 -24.03 -0.70
N VAL A 189 6.52 -23.89 0.35
CA VAL A 189 7.29 -25.02 0.89
C VAL A 189 6.34 -26.13 1.36
N SER A 190 5.23 -25.74 2.00
CA SER A 190 4.20 -26.70 2.44
C SER A 190 3.52 -27.43 1.27
N ALA A 191 3.22 -26.72 0.19
CA ALA A 191 2.62 -27.28 -1.01
C ALA A 191 3.55 -28.28 -1.71
N VAL A 192 4.83 -27.92 -1.88
CA VAL A 192 5.84 -28.80 -2.50
C VAL A 192 6.06 -30.05 -1.65
N ASN A 193 6.17 -29.90 -0.32
CA ASN A 193 6.33 -31.05 0.56
C ASN A 193 5.09 -31.98 0.56
N ALA A 194 3.88 -31.42 0.47
CA ALA A 194 2.66 -32.21 0.33
C ALA A 194 2.63 -32.98 -1.00
N ALA A 195 3.04 -32.35 -2.10
CA ALA A 195 3.16 -33.00 -3.41
C ALA A 195 4.19 -34.14 -3.38
N TYR A 196 5.35 -33.93 -2.76
CA TYR A 196 6.36 -34.98 -2.59
C TYR A 196 5.83 -36.15 -1.77
N ASN A 197 5.13 -35.90 -0.67
CA ASN A 197 4.50 -36.94 0.13
C ASN A 197 3.44 -37.73 -0.66
N GLN A 198 2.65 -37.06 -1.51
CA GLN A 198 1.71 -37.74 -2.40
C GLN A 198 2.43 -38.63 -3.41
N GLN A 199 3.53 -38.15 -3.99
CA GLN A 199 4.33 -38.94 -4.94
C GLN A 199 4.96 -40.17 -4.27
N LEU A 200 5.49 -40.02 -3.05
CA LEU A 200 5.96 -41.15 -2.26
C LEU A 200 4.86 -42.19 -2.09
N ILE A 201 3.64 -41.76 -1.75
CA ILE A 201 2.50 -42.67 -1.60
C ILE A 201 2.20 -43.41 -2.91
N THR A 202 2.16 -42.70 -4.05
CA THR A 202 1.89 -43.33 -5.34
C THR A 202 2.97 -44.33 -5.74
N ASP A 203 4.25 -44.00 -5.52
CA ASP A 203 5.38 -44.86 -5.86
C ASP A 203 5.41 -46.12 -4.98
N PHE A 204 5.11 -45.97 -3.69
CA PHE A 204 4.95 -47.11 -2.77
C PHE A 204 3.80 -48.03 -3.17
N LEU A 205 2.64 -47.47 -3.56
CA LEU A 205 1.49 -48.24 -4.01
C LEU A 205 1.77 -48.98 -5.33
N ALA A 206 2.45 -48.32 -6.27
CA ALA A 206 2.83 -48.90 -7.56
C ALA A 206 3.86 -50.04 -7.40
N ALA A 207 4.82 -49.91 -6.49
CA ALA A 207 5.89 -50.88 -6.31
C ALA A 207 5.46 -52.17 -5.58
N ARG A 208 4.45 -52.12 -4.70
CA ARG A 208 4.08 -53.26 -3.84
C ARG A 208 2.66 -53.82 -4.04
N GLY A 209 1.81 -53.19 -4.85
CA GLY A 209 0.53 -53.77 -5.28
C GLY A 209 -0.52 -54.06 -4.19
N LEU A 210 -0.33 -53.61 -2.94
CA LEU A 210 -1.25 -53.86 -1.82
C LEU A 210 -1.34 -52.65 -0.86
N ARG A 211 -2.53 -52.52 -0.26
CA ARG A 211 -3.18 -51.29 0.25
C ARG A 211 -2.93 -50.96 1.73
N ASP A 212 -1.93 -51.53 2.38
CA ASP A 212 -1.92 -51.57 3.87
C ASP A 212 -0.54 -51.40 4.50
N THR A 213 0.24 -50.43 4.01
CA THR A 213 1.44 -49.98 4.73
C THR A 213 1.32 -48.49 5.03
N THR A 214 1.39 -48.14 6.31
CA THR A 214 1.37 -46.77 6.81
C THR A 214 2.57 -46.01 6.25
N ILE A 215 2.39 -45.30 5.14
CA ILE A 215 3.40 -44.38 4.61
C ILE A 215 3.48 -43.21 5.59
N VAL A 216 4.63 -43.04 6.21
CA VAL A 216 4.84 -41.96 7.17
C VAL A 216 5.28 -40.72 6.38
N PRO A 217 4.47 -39.64 6.38
CA PRO A 217 4.79 -38.45 5.61
C PRO A 217 6.01 -37.74 6.19
N VAL A 218 6.79 -37.12 5.30
CA VAL A 218 7.87 -36.19 5.66
C VAL A 218 7.25 -34.98 6.33
N GLN A 219 7.67 -34.71 7.57
CA GLN A 219 7.25 -33.53 8.32
C GLN A 219 8.22 -32.37 8.08
N MET A 220 7.70 -31.15 8.17
CA MET A 220 8.53 -29.95 8.17
C MET A 220 8.51 -29.31 9.55
N ALA A 221 9.70 -29.15 10.13
CA ALA A 221 9.93 -28.32 11.30
C ALA A 221 10.20 -26.89 10.83
N LEU A 222 9.13 -26.11 10.69
CA LEU A 222 9.22 -24.72 10.24
C LEU A 222 9.69 -23.79 11.36
N SER A 223 10.67 -22.95 11.03
CA SER A 223 11.19 -21.85 11.83
C SER A 223 11.18 -20.58 10.99
N VAL A 224 10.69 -19.48 11.55
CA VAL A 224 10.70 -18.16 10.88
C VAL A 224 11.63 -17.25 11.66
N TRP A 225 12.63 -16.69 10.99
CA TRP A 225 13.60 -15.78 11.60
C TRP A 225 13.11 -14.34 11.49
N TYR A 226 13.57 -13.47 12.38
CA TYR A 226 13.19 -12.05 12.51
C TYR A 226 11.75 -11.77 12.97
N ASN A 227 10.73 -12.47 12.43
CA ASN A 227 9.33 -12.30 12.83
C ASN A 227 8.59 -13.64 12.92
N PRO A 228 8.72 -14.38 14.04
CA PRO A 228 8.13 -15.71 14.20
C PRO A 228 6.60 -15.75 14.04
N SER A 229 5.90 -14.66 14.40
CA SER A 229 4.45 -14.57 14.27
C SER A 229 3.98 -14.09 12.89
N LEU A 230 4.91 -13.70 12.01
CA LEU A 230 4.60 -13.08 10.71
C LEU A 230 3.55 -11.95 10.84
N GLU A 231 3.60 -11.18 11.93
CA GLU A 231 2.68 -10.06 12.15
C GLU A 231 3.23 -8.77 11.56
N SER A 232 2.42 -8.08 10.75
CA SER A 232 2.80 -6.80 10.13
C SER A 232 3.07 -5.68 11.15
N LYS A 233 2.48 -5.77 12.35
CA LYS A 233 2.72 -4.79 13.43
C LYS A 233 4.20 -4.73 13.82
N ASN A 234 4.87 -5.88 13.88
CA ASN A 234 6.28 -6.01 14.25
C ASN A 234 7.24 -5.52 13.15
N PHE A 235 6.71 -5.20 11.96
CA PHE A 235 7.49 -4.63 10.86
C PHE A 235 7.38 -3.09 10.79
N ILE A 236 6.26 -2.52 11.27
CA ILE A 236 5.94 -1.08 11.09
C ILE A 236 6.50 -0.21 12.23
N VAL A 237 6.77 -0.79 13.40
CA VAL A 237 7.26 -0.06 14.58
C VAL A 237 8.65 -0.59 14.96
N PRO A 238 9.71 0.23 14.90
CA PRO A 238 11.06 -0.17 15.32
C PRO A 238 11.19 -0.33 16.84
#